data_AF-A0A848K1H9-F1
#
_entry.id   AF-A0A848K1H9-F1
#
_cell.length_a   1.000
_cell.length_b   1.000
_cell.length_c   1.000
_cell.angle_alpha   90.00
_cell.angle_beta   90.00
_cell.angle_gamma   90.00
#
_symmetry.space_group_name_H-M   'P 1'
#
loop_
_entity.id
_entity.type
_entity.pdbx_description
1 polymer ?
#
loop_
_entity_poly.entity_id
_entity_poly.type
_entity_poly.pdbx_seq_one_letter_code
_entity_poly.pdbx_strand_id
1 'polypeptide(L)'
;MWILRSFGALAALLVLAPAEASESHSERDLVQAFTLQNLAVYCGQFTPSALSQTVGKDGGVNGLAHHVKTGAAAQLPEEDAERLVRRSADAARAIALMAVRSHYDADRGVETARITQWCDAAVVPEVRRHVESHAAE
;
A
#
# COMPACT_ATOMS: atom_id res chain seq x y z
N MET A 1 2.08 -29.41 63.20
CA MET A 1 1.31 -29.89 62.03
C MET A 1 1.25 -28.75 61.03
N TRP A 2 2.02 -28.86 59.93
CA TRP A 2 2.00 -27.92 58.81
C TRP A 2 0.69 -28.07 58.01
N ILE A 3 0.19 -26.98 57.41
CA ILE A 3 0.00 -26.85 55.95
C ILE A 3 -0.48 -25.41 55.66
N LEU A 4 0.40 -24.68 55.00
CA LEU A 4 0.15 -23.48 54.22
C LEU A 4 -0.61 -23.89 52.94
N ARG A 5 -1.72 -23.23 52.58
CA ARG A 5 -2.19 -23.21 51.18
C ARG A 5 -2.78 -21.85 50.83
N SER A 6 -1.91 -21.01 50.30
CA SER A 6 -2.22 -19.98 49.32
C SER A 6 -2.91 -20.59 48.09
N PHE A 7 -3.53 -19.74 47.27
CA PHE A 7 -3.60 -19.74 45.79
C PHE A 7 -4.99 -19.37 45.29
N GLY A 8 -5.07 -18.28 44.53
CA GLY A 8 -6.28 -17.88 43.83
C GLY A 8 -6.32 -16.46 43.28
N ALA A 9 -5.18 -15.80 43.04
CA ALA A 9 -5.14 -14.65 42.16
C ALA A 9 -4.75 -15.14 40.76
N LEU A 10 -5.73 -15.23 39.86
CA LEU A 10 -5.49 -15.28 38.42
C LEU A 10 -6.44 -14.26 37.79
N ALA A 11 -5.98 -13.01 37.78
CA ALA A 11 -6.50 -12.00 36.88
C ALA A 11 -6.16 -12.46 35.46
N ALA A 12 -7.16 -12.94 34.74
CA ALA A 12 -7.07 -13.13 33.30
C ALA A 12 -7.03 -11.76 32.63
N LEU A 13 -5.83 -11.17 32.55
CA LEU A 13 -5.53 -10.09 31.61
C LEU A 13 -5.55 -10.70 30.20
N LEU A 14 -6.72 -10.75 29.60
CA LEU A 14 -6.88 -10.94 28.16
C LEU A 14 -6.23 -9.72 27.48
N VAL A 15 -5.01 -9.91 26.99
CA VAL A 15 -4.33 -8.98 26.10
C VAL A 15 -5.10 -8.95 24.77
N LEU A 16 -6.11 -8.08 24.69
CA LEU A 16 -6.87 -7.75 23.47
C LEU A 16 -6.09 -6.75 22.60
N ALA A 17 -4.84 -7.06 22.25
CA ALA A 17 -3.96 -6.14 21.51
C ALA A 17 -3.42 -6.56 20.12
N PRO A 18 -3.82 -7.67 19.45
CA PRO A 18 -3.26 -7.98 18.12
C PRO A 18 -4.08 -7.45 16.93
N ALA A 19 -5.38 -7.19 17.08
CA ALA A 19 -6.25 -6.90 15.93
C ALA A 19 -6.03 -5.49 15.34
N GLU A 20 -6.02 -4.45 16.19
CA GLU A 20 -5.90 -3.06 15.73
C GLU A 20 -4.53 -2.76 15.11
N ALA A 21 -3.47 -3.35 15.68
CA ALA A 21 -2.13 -3.22 15.13
C ALA A 21 -2.05 -3.85 13.73
N SER A 22 -2.56 -5.08 13.55
CA SER A 22 -2.57 -5.78 12.26
C SER A 22 -3.35 -5.00 11.19
N GLU A 23 -4.56 -4.55 11.52
CA GLU A 23 -5.40 -3.78 10.60
C GLU A 23 -4.74 -2.46 10.16
N SER A 24 -4.06 -1.76 11.09
CA SER A 24 -3.34 -0.53 10.75
C SER A 24 -2.13 -0.76 9.83
N HIS A 25 -1.47 -1.92 9.92
CA HIS A 25 -0.38 -2.28 9.01
C HIS A 25 -0.95 -2.61 7.63
N SER A 26 -1.99 -3.46 7.58
CA SER A 26 -2.67 -3.80 6.32
C SER A 26 -3.22 -2.58 5.60
N GLU A 27 -3.77 -1.61 6.32
CA GLU A 27 -4.23 -0.35 5.72
C GLU A 27 -3.08 0.46 5.11
N ARG A 28 -1.95 0.59 5.82
CA ARG A 28 -0.78 1.30 5.27
C ARG A 28 -0.24 0.63 4.01
N ASP A 29 -0.13 -0.69 4.02
CA ASP A 29 0.39 -1.45 2.89
C ASP A 29 -0.55 -1.35 1.68
N LEU A 30 -1.86 -1.44 1.90
CA LEU A 30 -2.89 -1.23 0.88
C LEU A 30 -2.83 0.18 0.30
N VAL A 31 -2.74 1.21 1.16
CA VAL A 31 -2.66 2.61 0.72
C VAL A 31 -1.40 2.82 -0.12
N GLN A 32 -0.26 2.29 0.28
CA GLN A 32 0.99 2.40 -0.48
C GLN A 32 0.88 1.69 -1.83
N ALA A 33 0.45 0.42 -1.84
CA ALA A 33 0.34 -0.37 -3.07
C ALA A 33 -0.64 0.26 -4.08
N PHE A 34 -1.81 0.70 -3.61
CA PHE A 34 -2.78 1.38 -4.46
C PHE A 34 -2.30 2.77 -4.90
N THR A 35 -1.53 3.49 -4.09
CA THR A 35 -0.96 4.79 -4.50
C THR A 35 0.00 4.59 -5.66
N LEU A 36 0.92 3.63 -5.54
CA LEU A 36 1.89 3.33 -6.58
C LEU A 36 1.24 2.76 -7.84
N GLN A 37 0.17 1.97 -7.70
CA GLN A 37 -0.65 1.54 -8.82
C GLN A 37 -1.26 2.74 -9.58
N ASN A 38 -1.91 3.67 -8.88
CA ASN A 38 -2.51 4.86 -9.51
C ASN A 38 -1.45 5.72 -10.19
N LEU A 39 -0.29 5.93 -9.54
CA LEU A 39 0.81 6.72 -10.09
C LEU A 39 1.44 6.05 -11.32
N ALA A 40 1.66 4.74 -11.29
CA ALA A 40 2.17 3.99 -12.43
C ALA A 40 1.19 4.02 -13.62
N VAL A 41 -0.11 3.86 -13.38
CA VAL A 41 -1.12 3.98 -14.45
C VAL A 41 -1.10 5.38 -15.07
N TYR A 42 -0.97 6.42 -14.25
CA TYR A 42 -0.88 7.80 -14.73
C TYR A 42 0.41 8.05 -15.52
N CYS A 43 1.58 7.74 -14.92
CA CYS A 43 2.89 7.92 -15.53
C CYS A 43 3.12 7.05 -16.76
N GLY A 44 2.38 5.94 -16.93
CA GLY A 44 2.41 5.10 -18.13
C GLY A 44 2.07 5.85 -19.41
N GLN A 45 1.40 7.00 -19.32
CA GLN A 45 1.11 7.87 -20.46
C GLN A 45 2.34 8.68 -20.93
N PHE A 46 3.32 8.87 -20.05
CA PHE A 46 4.50 9.72 -20.29
C PHE A 46 5.78 8.88 -20.43
N THR A 47 5.89 7.80 -19.66
CA THR A 47 7.11 6.97 -19.52
C THR A 47 6.81 5.46 -19.70
N PRO A 48 6.12 5.03 -20.78
CA PRO A 48 5.58 3.67 -20.90
C PRO A 48 6.65 2.57 -20.88
N SER A 49 7.81 2.82 -21.49
CA SER A 49 8.91 1.84 -21.55
C SER A 49 9.59 1.63 -20.20
N ALA A 50 9.66 2.65 -19.35
CA ALA A 50 10.30 2.58 -18.05
C ALA A 50 9.46 1.75 -17.06
N LEU A 51 8.14 1.91 -17.11
CA LEU A 51 7.19 1.16 -16.27
C LEU A 51 6.98 -0.27 -16.76
N SER A 52 7.06 -0.56 -18.07
CA SER A 52 6.99 -1.94 -18.54
C SER A 52 8.19 -2.80 -18.08
N GLN A 53 9.28 -2.16 -17.68
CA GLN A 53 10.47 -2.81 -17.12
C GLN A 53 10.40 -3.04 -15.61
N THR A 54 9.38 -2.51 -14.92
CA THR A 54 9.19 -2.77 -13.48
C THR A 54 8.34 -4.01 -13.29
N VAL A 55 8.98 -5.18 -13.27
CA VAL A 55 8.34 -6.50 -13.14
C VAL A 55 9.06 -7.32 -12.06
N GLY A 56 8.30 -7.94 -11.17
CA GLY A 56 8.77 -8.84 -10.10
C GLY A 56 7.96 -10.14 -10.05
N LYS A 57 7.98 -10.83 -8.90
CA LYS A 57 7.34 -12.15 -8.73
C LYS A 57 5.84 -12.13 -9.02
N ASP A 58 5.15 -11.06 -8.61
CA ASP A 58 3.71 -10.86 -8.80
C ASP A 58 3.41 -10.16 -10.13
N GLY A 59 4.38 -10.07 -11.04
CA GLY A 59 4.31 -9.24 -12.24
C GLY A 59 4.65 -7.78 -11.93
N GLY A 60 4.02 -6.84 -12.64
CA GLY A 60 4.20 -5.41 -12.36
C GLY A 60 3.36 -4.92 -11.17
N VAL A 61 3.32 -3.62 -10.96
CA VAL A 61 2.61 -2.97 -9.84
C VAL A 61 1.13 -3.38 -9.70
N ASN A 62 0.46 -3.73 -10.79
CA ASN A 62 -0.93 -4.18 -10.76
C ASN A 62 -1.09 -5.53 -10.06
N GLY A 63 -0.18 -6.47 -10.33
CA GLY A 63 -0.23 -7.79 -9.72
C GLY A 63 0.24 -7.73 -8.26
N LEU A 64 1.24 -6.88 -7.95
CA LEU A 64 1.62 -6.63 -6.56
C LEU A 64 0.46 -6.01 -5.75
N ALA A 65 -0.24 -5.01 -6.28
CA ALA A 65 -1.41 -4.43 -5.60
C ALA A 65 -2.51 -5.48 -5.36
N HIS A 66 -2.67 -6.45 -6.26
CA HIS A 66 -3.58 -7.58 -6.07
C HIS A 66 -3.08 -8.55 -4.98
N HIS A 67 -1.78 -8.83 -4.94
CA HIS A 67 -1.15 -9.67 -3.90
C HIS A 67 -1.36 -9.06 -2.51
N VAL A 68 -0.99 -7.79 -2.31
CA VAL A 68 -1.17 -7.05 -1.05
C VAL A 68 -2.65 -7.01 -0.65
N LYS A 69 -3.55 -6.76 -1.60
CA LYS A 69 -5.01 -6.80 -1.35
C LYS A 69 -5.46 -8.16 -0.81
N THR A 70 -5.00 -9.24 -1.44
CA THR A 70 -5.40 -10.59 -1.05
C THR A 70 -4.84 -10.95 0.33
N GLY A 71 -3.58 -10.57 0.62
CA GLY A 71 -2.96 -10.76 1.92
C GLY A 71 -3.70 -10.01 3.05
N ALA A 72 -4.01 -8.73 2.84
CA ALA A 72 -4.74 -7.91 3.79
C ALA A 72 -6.17 -8.42 4.07
N ALA A 73 -6.83 -9.00 3.06
CA ALA A 73 -8.19 -9.52 3.17
C ALA A 73 -8.28 -10.93 3.78
N ALA A 74 -7.19 -11.70 3.78
CA ALA A 74 -7.23 -13.16 4.02
C ALA A 74 -7.77 -13.59 5.41
N GLN A 75 -7.69 -12.71 6.41
CA GLN A 75 -8.04 -13.04 7.80
C GLN A 75 -9.24 -12.24 8.33
N LEU A 76 -9.88 -11.44 7.49
CA LEU A 76 -11.00 -10.59 7.87
C LEU A 76 -12.33 -11.19 7.41
N PRO A 77 -13.43 -10.96 8.15
CA PRO A 77 -14.77 -11.14 7.60
C PRO A 77 -14.92 -10.33 6.30
N GLU A 78 -15.69 -10.86 5.35
CA GLU A 78 -15.85 -10.27 4.01
C GLU A 78 -16.22 -8.78 4.06
N GLU A 79 -17.19 -8.39 4.88
CA GLU A 79 -17.62 -7.00 5.02
C GLU A 79 -16.50 -6.07 5.52
N ASP A 80 -15.65 -6.56 6.42
CA ASP A 80 -14.55 -5.77 6.98
C ASP A 80 -13.37 -5.69 6.02
N ALA A 81 -13.08 -6.79 5.30
CA ALA A 81 -12.13 -6.79 4.20
C ALA A 81 -12.54 -5.78 3.11
N GLU A 82 -13.81 -5.78 2.69
CA GLU A 82 -14.32 -4.82 1.71
C GLU A 82 -14.20 -3.37 2.20
N ARG A 83 -14.53 -3.12 3.47
CA ARG A 83 -14.44 -1.79 4.07
C ARG A 83 -13.00 -1.29 4.13
N LEU A 84 -12.07 -2.14 4.55
CA LEU A 84 -10.62 -1.87 4.59
C LEU A 84 -10.06 -1.59 3.19
N VAL A 85 -10.39 -2.42 2.21
CA VAL A 85 -9.90 -2.24 0.83
C VAL A 85 -10.45 -0.95 0.23
N ARG A 86 -11.74 -0.65 0.44
CA ARG A 86 -12.38 0.55 -0.11
C ARG A 86 -11.79 1.83 0.47
N ARG A 87 -11.69 1.94 1.80
CA ARG A 87 -11.12 3.13 2.45
C ARG A 87 -9.67 3.35 2.05
N SER A 88 -8.88 2.28 1.95
CA SER A 88 -7.48 2.35 1.52
C SER A 88 -7.35 2.81 0.07
N ALA A 89 -8.21 2.32 -0.83
CA ALA A 89 -8.24 2.73 -2.23
C ALA A 89 -8.64 4.21 -2.39
N ASP A 90 -9.59 4.70 -1.60
CA ASP A 90 -10.01 6.09 -1.65
C ASP A 90 -8.92 7.04 -1.13
N ALA A 91 -8.24 6.67 -0.04
CA ALA A 91 -7.07 7.38 0.47
C ALA A 91 -5.94 7.41 -0.57
N ALA A 92 -5.61 6.25 -1.17
CA ALA A 92 -4.59 6.14 -2.20
C ALA A 92 -4.87 7.02 -3.44
N ARG A 93 -6.13 7.05 -3.89
CA ARG A 93 -6.54 7.94 -5.00
C ARG A 93 -6.35 9.41 -4.65
N ALA A 94 -6.73 9.81 -3.44
CA ALA A 94 -6.54 11.19 -2.99
C ALA A 94 -5.05 11.56 -2.95
N ILE A 95 -4.19 10.69 -2.41
CA ILE A 95 -2.74 10.88 -2.36
C ILE A 95 -2.15 10.99 -3.77
N ALA A 96 -2.46 10.04 -4.65
CA ALA A 96 -1.95 10.03 -6.03
C ALA A 96 -2.39 11.28 -6.79
N LEU A 97 -3.65 11.71 -6.63
CA LEU A 97 -4.18 12.91 -7.27
C LEU A 97 -3.49 14.19 -6.76
N MET A 98 -3.23 14.29 -5.46
CA MET A 98 -2.48 15.42 -4.90
C MET A 98 -1.05 15.46 -5.46
N ALA A 99 -0.37 14.32 -5.54
CA ALA A 99 0.99 14.22 -6.09
C ALA A 99 1.04 14.61 -7.57
N VAL A 100 0.07 14.17 -8.38
CA VAL A 100 0.00 14.56 -9.79
C VAL A 100 -0.26 16.07 -9.95
N ARG A 101 -1.19 16.62 -9.16
CA ARG A 101 -1.59 18.02 -9.23
C ARG A 101 -0.47 18.99 -8.87
N SER A 102 0.52 18.60 -8.08
CA SER A 102 1.68 19.47 -7.77
C SER A 102 2.56 19.76 -8.99
N HIS A 103 2.35 19.08 -10.11
CA HIS A 103 3.11 19.28 -11.34
C HIS A 103 2.32 20.01 -12.44
N TYR A 104 1.07 20.40 -12.18
CA TYR A 104 0.25 21.12 -13.15
C TYR A 104 0.81 22.52 -13.43
N ASP A 105 0.64 22.94 -14.67
CA ASP A 105 1.08 24.25 -15.14
C ASP A 105 0.07 24.82 -16.15
N ALA A 106 -0.01 26.15 -16.24
CA ALA A 106 -0.87 26.80 -17.22
C ALA A 106 -0.38 26.54 -18.65
N ASP A 107 0.94 26.40 -18.84
CA ASP A 107 1.52 25.99 -20.11
C ASP A 107 1.57 24.46 -20.22
N ARG A 108 0.89 23.92 -21.23
CA ARG A 108 0.79 22.46 -21.47
C ARG A 108 2.13 21.81 -21.76
N GLY A 109 3.05 22.51 -22.42
CA GLY A 109 4.39 22.00 -22.72
C GLY A 109 5.25 21.92 -21.46
N VAL A 110 5.18 22.96 -20.62
CA VAL A 110 5.86 22.99 -19.32
C VAL A 110 5.29 21.93 -18.38
N GLU A 111 3.97 21.81 -18.29
CA GLU A 111 3.29 20.77 -17.50
C GLU A 111 3.76 19.38 -17.93
N THR A 112 3.70 19.08 -19.23
CA THR A 112 4.10 17.78 -19.79
C THR A 112 5.56 17.47 -19.45
N ALA A 113 6.47 18.44 -19.64
CA ALA A 113 7.88 18.24 -19.32
C ALA A 113 8.12 17.95 -17.83
N ARG A 114 7.44 18.68 -16.93
CA ARG A 114 7.54 18.48 -15.48
C ARG A 114 7.00 17.12 -15.05
N ILE A 115 5.86 16.71 -15.59
CA ILE A 115 5.24 15.41 -15.28
C ILE A 115 6.14 14.29 -15.77
N THR A 116 6.63 14.34 -17.02
CA THR A 116 7.56 13.33 -17.54
C THR A 116 8.81 13.22 -16.67
N GLN A 117 9.44 14.36 -16.35
CA GLN A 117 10.63 14.38 -15.49
C GLN A 117 10.34 13.77 -14.11
N TRP A 118 9.21 14.09 -13.49
CA TRP A 118 8.84 13.53 -12.20
C TRP A 118 8.53 12.03 -12.27
N CYS A 119 7.84 11.59 -13.32
CA CYS A 119 7.57 10.17 -13.56
C CYS A 119 8.88 9.37 -13.66
N ASP A 120 9.84 9.87 -14.43
CA ASP A 120 11.15 9.21 -14.60
C ASP A 120 12.01 9.26 -13.33
N ALA A 121 12.07 10.41 -12.65
CA ALA A 121 13.00 10.63 -11.54
C ALA A 121 12.50 10.09 -10.19
N ALA A 122 11.18 10.02 -9.97
CA ALA A 122 10.60 9.68 -8.69
C ALA A 122 9.68 8.45 -8.75
N VAL A 123 8.70 8.45 -9.66
CA VAL A 123 7.66 7.41 -9.68
C VAL A 123 8.23 6.06 -10.12
N VAL A 124 8.93 6.02 -11.27
CA VAL A 124 9.51 4.77 -11.79
C VAL A 124 10.46 4.11 -10.78
N PRO A 125 11.43 4.83 -10.17
CA PRO A 125 12.29 4.23 -9.16
C PRO A 125 11.55 3.74 -7.90
N GLU A 126 10.52 4.46 -7.45
CA GLU A 126 9.71 4.04 -6.30
C GLU A 126 8.89 2.78 -6.61
N VAL A 127 8.25 2.72 -7.79
CA VAL A 127 7.53 1.53 -8.25
C VAL A 127 8.47 0.33 -8.32
N ARG A 128 9.67 0.51 -8.88
CA ARG A 128 10.69 -0.55 -8.93
C ARG A 128 11.06 -1.04 -7.53
N ARG A 129 11.41 -0.13 -6.62
CA ARG A 129 11.76 -0.48 -5.23
C ARG A 129 10.63 -1.22 -4.53
N HIS A 130 9.39 -0.78 -4.71
CA HIS A 130 8.24 -1.43 -4.10
C HIS A 130 8.04 -2.86 -4.62
N VAL A 131 8.15 -3.06 -5.94
CA VAL A 131 8.10 -4.39 -6.56
C VAL A 131 9.23 -5.29 -6.07
N GLU A 132 10.47 -4.78 -6.00
CA GLU A 132 11.63 -5.53 -5.53
C GLU A 132 11.52 -5.92 -4.05
N SER A 133 10.99 -5.03 -3.20
CA SER A 133 10.84 -5.29 -1.76
C SER A 133 9.89 -6.45 -1.46
N HIS A 134 8.85 -6.63 -2.27
CA HIS A 134 7.90 -7.74 -2.10
C HIS A 134 8.34 -9.00 -2.85
N ALA A 135 9.29 -8.92 -3.78
CA ALA A 135 9.82 -10.08 -4.49
C ALA A 135 10.55 -11.09 -3.57
N ALA A 136 10.97 -10.65 -2.37
CA ALA A 136 11.67 -11.46 -1.37
C ALA A 136 10.75 -12.18 -0.36
N GLU A 137 9.45 -11.89 -0.38
CA GLU A 137 8.41 -12.54 0.47
C GLU A 137 7.88 -13.84 -0.15
#